data_AF-A0AAV8V6Y7-F1
#
_entry.id   AF-A0AAV8V6Y7-F1
#
_cell.length_a   1.000
_cell.length_b   1.000
_cell.length_c   1.000
_cell.angle_alpha   90.00
_cell.angle_beta   90.00
_cell.angle_gamma   90.00
#
_symmetry.space_group_name_H-M   'P 1'
#
loop_
_entity.id
_entity.type
_entity.pdbx_description
1 polymer ?
#
loop_
_entity_poly.entity_id
_entity_poly.type
_entity_poly.pdbx_seq_one_letter_code
_entity_poly.pdbx_strand_id
1 'polypeptide(L)'
;MALSKLPKAFELEDNYKKGYFPHLFNTSANQNYVGPLPHIEFYGPDTLKEDDRKKLIEWHTELTNNNYVFDFQKEIVEYCISDVEILAAASLKFGQQMLETGNVCPFTEACTIASACNKVYRRNFLQPNTIGIIPKGGYRWGDNQSKIAIQWLVWMEKERNINIVMCRQAARSSSCQGQGRRVRSDRSQDSDILGIILFKFGNVNSGVSSNRTQSVLFVCAKPSSASQHSAESERRLLRRSHRQHLRILQMQGWGENQILPPQHLYHPILPAKMNNKLMFVLCRTCGEKMNQGKCHHTEEERALTETWVIDEVKKALEMGYRMLKVHEVWSYEIDQFNKATKKGGLFTSMMNRFVAVKQQASGWPQYCRTDEEKNRYIEEFLEREDVKLEFAEIVEKPVLRSLAKLILNSF
;
A
#
# COMPACT_ATOMS: atom_id res chain seq x y z
N MET A 1 -16.90 5.26 -2.00
CA MET A 1 -18.01 4.73 -2.82
C MET A 1 -18.95 5.90 -3.13
N ALA A 2 -19.75 5.87 -4.20
CA ALA A 2 -20.78 6.89 -4.43
C ALA A 2 -21.97 6.69 -3.48
N LEU A 3 -22.62 7.77 -3.04
CA LEU A 3 -23.67 7.72 -2.02
C LEU A 3 -24.89 6.90 -2.48
N SER A 4 -25.31 7.05 -3.75
CA SER A 4 -26.39 6.25 -4.38
C SER A 4 -26.14 4.74 -4.39
N LYS A 5 -24.90 4.29 -4.12
CA LYS A 5 -24.55 2.86 -4.06
C LYS A 5 -24.51 2.31 -2.64
N LEU A 6 -24.53 3.17 -1.61
CA LEU A 6 -24.53 2.73 -0.21
C LEU A 6 -25.78 1.90 0.15
N PRO A 7 -27.02 2.26 -0.22
CA PRO A 7 -28.20 1.48 0.14
C PRO A 7 -28.10 0.03 -0.34
N LYS A 8 -27.75 -0.18 -1.61
CA LYS A 8 -27.52 -1.52 -2.17
C LYS A 8 -26.29 -2.22 -1.60
N ALA A 9 -25.22 -1.50 -1.28
CA ALA A 9 -23.98 -2.10 -0.75
C ALA A 9 -24.07 -2.50 0.74
N PHE A 10 -24.99 -1.89 1.50
CA PHE A 10 -25.22 -2.13 2.93
C PHE A 10 -26.58 -2.76 3.23
N GLU A 11 -27.32 -3.18 2.20
CA GLU A 11 -28.68 -3.77 2.30
C GLU A 11 -29.58 -2.90 3.20
N LEU A 12 -29.56 -1.58 2.99
CA LEU A 12 -30.49 -0.66 3.66
C LEU A 12 -31.91 -0.87 3.12
N GLU A 13 -32.90 -0.49 3.91
CA GLU A 13 -34.31 -0.57 3.56
C GLU A 13 -34.64 0.25 2.29
N ASP A 14 -35.72 -0.12 1.59
CA ASP A 14 -36.08 0.42 0.27
C ASP A 14 -36.48 1.92 0.25
N ASN A 15 -36.70 2.51 1.43
CA ASN A 15 -36.89 3.96 1.65
C ASN A 15 -35.60 4.76 1.47
N TYR A 16 -34.42 4.16 1.68
CA TYR A 16 -33.12 4.80 1.51
C TYR A 16 -32.72 4.87 0.02
N LYS A 17 -33.37 5.74 -0.77
CA LYS A 17 -33.05 5.97 -2.19
C LYS A 17 -32.65 7.42 -2.43
N LYS A 18 -31.41 7.61 -2.91
CA LYS A 18 -30.91 8.94 -3.32
C LYS A 18 -31.64 9.37 -4.60
N GLY A 19 -32.40 10.46 -4.52
CA GLY A 19 -33.05 11.09 -5.66
C GLY A 19 -32.09 11.86 -6.58
N TYR A 20 -32.66 12.55 -7.56
CA TYR A 20 -31.94 13.44 -8.47
C TYR A 20 -32.24 14.91 -8.12
N PHE A 21 -31.23 15.78 -8.18
CA PHE A 21 -31.37 17.20 -7.86
C PHE A 21 -30.73 18.08 -8.96
N PRO A 22 -31.36 19.20 -9.35
CA PRO A 22 -30.87 20.06 -10.42
C PRO A 22 -29.72 20.94 -9.92
N HIS A 23 -28.53 20.35 -9.79
CA HIS A 23 -27.35 21.02 -9.22
C HIS A 23 -26.98 22.34 -9.90
N LEU A 24 -27.19 22.48 -11.21
CA LEU A 24 -26.91 23.72 -11.95
C LEU A 24 -28.03 24.76 -11.83
N PHE A 25 -29.22 24.37 -11.35
CA PHE A 25 -30.33 25.29 -11.07
C PHE A 25 -30.20 25.94 -9.69
N ASN A 26 -29.35 25.40 -8.81
CA ASN A 26 -29.07 25.96 -7.48
C ASN A 26 -28.27 27.27 -7.59
N THR A 27 -29.00 28.37 -7.76
CA THR A 27 -28.47 29.74 -7.80
C THR A 27 -29.21 30.61 -6.79
N SER A 28 -28.65 31.77 -6.44
CA SER A 28 -29.32 32.72 -5.54
C SER A 28 -30.66 33.25 -6.10
N ALA A 29 -30.79 33.34 -7.42
CA ALA A 29 -32.02 33.80 -8.08
C ALA A 29 -33.16 32.76 -7.99
N ASN A 30 -32.83 31.47 -7.99
CA ASN A 30 -33.80 30.38 -8.04
C ASN A 30 -34.23 29.86 -6.66
N GLN A 31 -33.72 30.42 -5.55
CA GLN A 31 -33.98 29.90 -4.20
C GLN A 31 -35.47 29.82 -3.86
N ASN A 32 -36.26 30.81 -4.29
CA ASN A 32 -37.71 30.87 -4.04
C ASN A 32 -38.54 30.38 -5.23
N TYR A 33 -37.96 29.58 -6.13
CA TYR A 33 -38.66 29.07 -7.31
C TYR A 33 -39.67 27.99 -6.93
N VAL A 34 -40.92 28.20 -7.34
CA VAL A 34 -42.00 27.21 -7.32
C VAL A 34 -42.66 27.20 -8.69
N GLY A 35 -42.65 26.07 -9.38
CA GLY A 35 -43.13 25.99 -10.76
C GLY A 35 -42.90 24.63 -11.42
N PRO A 36 -42.91 24.54 -12.76
CA PRO A 36 -42.59 23.31 -13.48
C PRO A 36 -41.19 22.78 -13.15
N LEU A 37 -41.01 21.46 -13.27
CA LEU A 37 -39.72 20.79 -13.09
C LEU A 37 -38.61 21.44 -13.96
N PRO A 38 -37.43 21.77 -13.41
CA PRO A 38 -36.32 22.35 -14.18
C PRO A 38 -35.91 21.48 -15.37
N HIS A 39 -35.41 22.10 -16.44
CA HIS A 39 -34.94 21.39 -17.64
C HIS A 39 -33.85 20.35 -17.30
N ILE A 40 -33.85 19.21 -18.00
CA ILE A 40 -32.99 18.06 -17.66
C ILE A 40 -31.49 18.40 -17.66
N GLU A 41 -31.05 19.36 -18.47
CA GLU A 41 -29.67 19.85 -18.50
C GLU A 41 -29.19 20.34 -17.11
N PHE A 42 -30.08 20.91 -16.29
CA PHE A 42 -29.70 21.39 -14.96
C PHE A 42 -29.31 20.27 -13.97
N TYR A 43 -29.64 19.02 -14.28
CA TYR A 43 -29.26 17.82 -13.54
C TYR A 43 -27.89 17.25 -13.98
N GLY A 44 -27.26 17.84 -15.00
CA GLY A 44 -25.93 17.43 -15.50
C GLY A 44 -25.88 16.02 -16.10
N PRO A 45 -26.78 15.63 -17.02
CA PRO A 45 -26.89 14.26 -17.54
C PRO A 45 -25.60 13.73 -18.18
N ASP A 46 -24.77 14.61 -18.74
CA ASP A 46 -23.50 14.24 -19.40
C ASP A 46 -22.36 13.94 -18.41
N THR A 47 -22.56 14.21 -17.12
CA THR A 47 -21.64 13.77 -16.05
C THR A 47 -21.92 12.34 -15.57
N LEU A 48 -23.07 11.78 -15.93
CA LEU A 48 -23.51 10.45 -15.53
C LEU A 48 -23.05 9.37 -16.52
N LYS A 49 -22.91 8.14 -16.02
CA LYS A 49 -22.72 6.96 -16.87
C LYS A 49 -24.02 6.62 -17.58
N GLU A 50 -23.94 5.99 -18.76
CA GLU A 50 -25.09 5.69 -19.62
C GLU A 50 -26.29 5.08 -18.88
N ASP A 51 -26.07 4.07 -18.03
CA ASP A 51 -27.14 3.41 -17.26
C ASP A 51 -27.82 4.32 -16.23
N ASP A 52 -27.07 5.24 -15.63
CA ASP A 52 -27.59 6.18 -14.63
C ASP A 52 -28.22 7.42 -15.31
N ARG A 53 -27.73 7.77 -16.52
CA ARG A 53 -28.28 8.80 -17.41
C ARG A 53 -29.64 8.39 -17.98
N LYS A 54 -29.82 7.12 -18.38
CA LYS A 54 -31.12 6.58 -18.82
C LYS A 54 -32.19 6.72 -17.74
N LYS A 55 -31.89 6.27 -16.51
CA LYS A 55 -32.80 6.39 -15.35
C LYS A 55 -33.16 7.85 -15.02
N LEU A 56 -32.20 8.78 -15.13
CA LEU A 56 -32.48 10.21 -14.96
C LEU A 56 -33.48 10.72 -16.02
N ILE A 57 -33.30 10.34 -17.30
CA ILE A 57 -34.21 10.73 -18.39
C ILE A 57 -35.60 10.15 -18.18
N GLU A 58 -35.70 8.86 -17.83
CA GLU A 58 -36.96 8.18 -17.53
C GLU A 58 -37.71 8.87 -16.38
N TRP A 59 -37.04 9.07 -15.24
CA TRP A 59 -37.60 9.78 -14.07
C TRP A 59 -38.02 11.22 -14.36
N HIS A 60 -37.20 11.98 -15.10
CA HIS A 60 -37.49 13.37 -15.45
C HIS A 60 -38.71 13.46 -16.39
N THR A 61 -38.79 12.55 -17.37
CA THR A 61 -39.92 12.48 -18.30
C THR A 61 -41.22 12.12 -17.59
N GLU A 62 -41.18 11.16 -16.65
CA GLU A 62 -42.34 10.76 -15.84
C GLU A 62 -42.88 11.92 -15.00
N LEU A 63 -42.02 12.61 -14.25
CA LEU A 63 -42.45 13.77 -13.44
C LEU A 63 -42.94 14.94 -14.30
N THR A 64 -42.33 15.16 -15.46
CA THR A 64 -42.78 16.21 -16.41
C THR A 64 -44.17 15.89 -16.96
N ASN A 65 -44.42 14.64 -17.38
CA ASN A 65 -45.73 14.20 -17.87
C ASN A 65 -46.83 14.27 -16.80
N ASN A 66 -46.46 14.05 -15.54
CA ASN A 66 -47.36 14.18 -14.38
C ASN A 66 -47.61 15.63 -13.95
N ASN A 67 -47.09 16.64 -14.66
CA ASN A 67 -47.14 18.07 -14.31
C ASN A 67 -46.66 18.35 -12.88
N TYR A 68 -45.59 17.70 -12.44
CA TYR A 68 -45.05 17.87 -11.10
C TYR A 68 -44.63 19.32 -10.82
N VAL A 69 -45.11 19.87 -9.70
CA VAL A 69 -44.74 21.21 -9.23
C VAL A 69 -43.51 21.08 -8.34
N PHE A 70 -42.39 21.57 -8.84
CA PHE A 70 -41.11 21.62 -8.14
C PHE A 70 -41.03 22.87 -7.26
N ASP A 71 -40.88 22.67 -5.96
CA ASP A 71 -40.60 23.71 -4.95
C ASP A 71 -39.14 23.62 -4.53
N PHE A 72 -38.33 24.62 -4.88
CA PHE A 72 -36.89 24.57 -4.66
C PHE A 72 -36.51 24.43 -3.17
N GLN A 73 -37.18 25.15 -2.26
CA GLN A 73 -36.84 25.12 -0.83
C GLN A 73 -37.20 23.78 -0.19
N LYS A 74 -38.33 23.19 -0.59
CA LYS A 74 -38.71 21.86 -0.12
C LYS A 74 -37.76 20.78 -0.64
N GLU A 75 -37.51 20.76 -1.94
CA GLU A 75 -36.73 19.73 -2.64
C GLU A 75 -35.25 19.72 -2.20
N ILE A 76 -34.63 20.89 -1.98
CA ILE A 76 -33.24 20.94 -1.51
C ILE A 76 -33.10 20.40 -0.08
N VAL A 77 -34.09 20.65 0.79
CA VAL A 77 -34.11 20.15 2.16
C VAL A 77 -34.33 18.63 2.17
N GLU A 78 -35.33 18.12 1.45
CA GLU A 78 -35.61 16.69 1.37
C GLU A 78 -34.43 15.91 0.76
N TYR A 79 -33.79 16.45 -0.28
CA TYR A 79 -32.57 15.86 -0.86
C TYR A 79 -31.40 15.82 0.13
N CYS A 80 -31.13 16.93 0.84
CA CYS A 80 -30.04 16.98 1.82
C CYS A 80 -30.28 16.09 3.04
N ILE A 81 -31.53 15.98 3.51
CA ILE A 81 -31.92 15.04 4.58
C ILE A 81 -31.66 13.60 4.12
N SER A 82 -32.18 13.22 2.94
CA SER A 82 -31.99 11.87 2.37
C SER A 82 -30.50 11.50 2.25
N ASP A 83 -29.66 12.43 1.78
CA ASP A 83 -28.22 12.21 1.67
C ASP A 83 -27.55 11.95 3.03
N VAL A 84 -27.92 12.70 4.07
CA VAL A 84 -27.40 12.52 5.43
C VAL A 84 -27.90 11.23 6.06
N GLU A 85 -29.18 10.90 5.89
CA GLU A 85 -29.79 9.67 6.41
C GLU A 85 -29.17 8.41 5.79
N ILE A 86 -29.00 8.38 4.46
CA ILE A 86 -28.31 7.29 3.75
C ILE A 86 -26.88 7.14 4.27
N LEU A 87 -26.15 8.25 4.45
CA LEU A 87 -24.78 8.21 4.95
C LEU A 87 -24.71 7.72 6.40
N ALA A 88 -25.61 8.18 7.27
CA ALA A 88 -25.69 7.79 8.66
C ALA A 88 -26.03 6.30 8.82
N ALA A 89 -27.09 5.82 8.17
CA ALA A 89 -27.50 4.42 8.21
C ALA A 89 -26.41 3.47 7.68
N ALA A 90 -25.78 3.81 6.55
CA ALA A 90 -24.65 3.04 6.02
C ALA A 90 -23.44 3.05 6.96
N SER A 91 -23.13 4.19 7.59
CA SER A 91 -22.03 4.32 8.54
C SER A 91 -22.27 3.48 9.80
N LEU A 92 -23.48 3.48 10.35
CA LEU A 92 -23.85 2.66 11.51
C LEU A 92 -23.70 1.16 11.20
N LYS A 93 -24.25 0.67 10.08
CA LYS A 93 -24.07 -0.73 9.66
C LYS A 93 -22.59 -1.08 9.42
N PHE A 94 -21.82 -0.20 8.78
CA PHE A 94 -20.39 -0.41 8.58
C PHE A 94 -19.62 -0.50 9.90
N GLY A 95 -19.94 0.38 10.85
CA GLY A 95 -19.35 0.39 12.19
C GLY A 95 -19.64 -0.89 12.97
N GLN A 96 -20.90 -1.34 12.95
CA GLN A 96 -21.34 -2.59 13.56
C GLN A 96 -20.57 -3.79 12.98
N GLN A 97 -20.54 -3.96 11.66
CA GLN A 97 -19.87 -5.12 11.05
C GLN A 97 -18.34 -5.12 11.23
N MET A 98 -17.69 -3.94 11.24
CA MET A 98 -16.27 -3.81 11.58
C MET A 98 -15.99 -4.22 13.03
N LEU A 99 -16.91 -3.91 13.95
CA LEU A 99 -16.82 -4.32 15.35
C LEU A 99 -17.04 -5.83 15.50
N GLU A 100 -18.09 -6.39 14.88
CA GLU A 100 -18.40 -7.83 14.91
C GLU A 100 -17.32 -8.70 14.26
N THR A 101 -16.83 -8.31 13.08
CA THR A 101 -15.90 -9.13 12.29
C THR A 101 -14.44 -8.88 12.66
N GLY A 102 -14.11 -7.63 13.03
CA GLY A 102 -12.74 -7.16 13.21
C GLY A 102 -12.41 -6.67 14.62
N ASN A 103 -13.37 -6.62 15.54
CA ASN A 103 -13.20 -6.12 16.91
C ASN A 103 -12.54 -4.71 16.94
N VAL A 104 -12.91 -3.83 16.01
CA VAL A 104 -12.41 -2.44 15.91
C VAL A 104 -13.54 -1.54 15.46
N CYS A 105 -13.82 -0.46 16.20
CA CYS A 105 -14.75 0.56 15.73
C CYS A 105 -14.05 1.54 14.76
N PRO A 106 -14.45 1.63 13.48
CA PRO A 106 -13.71 2.39 12.47
C PRO A 106 -13.84 3.92 12.63
N PHE A 107 -14.72 4.42 13.50
CA PHE A 107 -14.98 5.85 13.71
C PHE A 107 -14.39 6.41 15.02
N THR A 108 -14.39 5.62 16.09
CA THR A 108 -13.80 6.05 17.39
C THR A 108 -12.32 5.74 17.46
N GLU A 109 -11.86 4.68 16.78
CA GLU A 109 -10.49 4.20 16.87
C GLU A 109 -9.60 4.59 15.70
N ALA A 110 -10.18 4.98 14.57
CA ALA A 110 -9.48 5.26 13.33
C ALA A 110 -10.14 6.46 12.61
N CYS A 111 -9.37 7.12 11.74
CA CYS A 111 -9.90 8.14 10.81
C CYS A 111 -9.87 7.69 9.34
N THR A 112 -9.25 6.55 9.05
CA THR A 112 -9.16 5.98 7.70
C THR A 112 -9.34 4.47 7.72
N ILE A 113 -9.82 3.91 6.62
CA ILE A 113 -10.00 2.46 6.49
C ILE A 113 -8.68 1.70 6.70
N ALA A 114 -7.57 2.18 6.14
CA ALA A 114 -6.28 1.54 6.32
C ALA A 114 -5.83 1.53 7.79
N SER A 115 -6.08 2.62 8.53
CA SER A 115 -5.81 2.65 9.97
C SER A 115 -6.70 1.66 10.75
N ALA A 116 -7.97 1.50 10.36
CA ALA A 116 -8.87 0.52 10.97
C ALA A 116 -8.44 -0.92 10.66
N CYS A 117 -8.17 -1.27 9.40
CA CYS A 117 -7.67 -2.58 9.00
C CYS A 117 -6.34 -2.93 9.67
N ASN A 118 -5.43 -1.96 9.79
CA ASN A 118 -4.18 -2.12 10.53
C ASN A 118 -4.41 -2.42 12.03
N LYS A 119 -5.39 -1.77 12.65
CA LYS A 119 -5.84 -2.11 14.02
C LYS A 119 -6.45 -3.52 14.11
N VAL A 120 -7.27 -3.94 13.14
CA VAL A 120 -7.85 -5.30 13.10
C VAL A 120 -6.75 -6.36 13.09
N TYR A 121 -5.71 -6.17 12.27
CA TYR A 121 -4.53 -7.04 12.26
C TYR A 121 -3.82 -7.04 13.62
N ARG A 122 -3.46 -5.84 14.11
CA ARG A 122 -2.65 -5.66 15.32
C ARG A 122 -3.34 -6.13 16.61
N ARG A 123 -4.67 -6.13 16.65
CA ARG A 123 -5.47 -6.55 17.81
C ARG A 123 -5.72 -8.05 17.84
N ASN A 124 -6.00 -8.66 16.69
CA ASN A 124 -6.52 -10.04 16.64
C ASN A 124 -5.55 -11.09 16.08
N PHE A 125 -4.49 -10.68 15.36
CA PHE A 125 -3.63 -11.60 14.60
C PHE A 125 -2.14 -11.44 14.92
N LEU A 126 -1.67 -10.21 15.15
CA LEU A 126 -0.28 -9.93 15.50
C LEU A 126 0.08 -10.53 16.86
N GLN A 127 1.05 -11.44 16.87
CA GLN A 127 1.60 -11.99 18.10
C GLN A 127 2.49 -10.97 18.83
N PRO A 128 2.54 -10.99 20.18
CA PRO A 128 3.40 -10.11 20.96
C PRO A 128 4.87 -10.24 20.56
N ASN A 129 5.58 -9.10 20.52
CA ASN A 129 7.03 -9.01 20.23
C ASN A 129 7.48 -9.52 18.85
N THR A 130 6.58 -9.86 17.92
CA THR A 130 6.94 -10.35 16.57
C THR A 130 7.28 -9.22 15.58
N ILE A 131 6.77 -8.01 15.80
CA ILE A 131 7.13 -6.81 15.03
C ILE A 131 7.77 -5.78 15.96
N GLY A 132 8.91 -5.23 15.54
CA GLY A 132 9.46 -4.03 16.17
C GLY A 132 8.56 -2.83 15.91
N ILE A 133 7.87 -2.34 16.94
CA ILE A 133 7.13 -1.09 16.85
C ILE A 133 8.15 0.06 16.89
N ILE A 134 8.25 0.79 15.77
CA ILE A 134 9.02 2.03 15.72
C ILE A 134 8.25 3.08 16.55
N PRO A 135 8.79 3.61 17.66
CA PRO A 135 8.10 4.63 18.43
C PRO A 135 8.02 5.94 17.62
N LYS A 136 7.05 6.80 17.97
CA LYS A 136 6.85 8.09 17.30
C LYS A 136 8.10 8.97 17.50
N GLY A 137 8.93 9.10 16.46
CA GLY A 137 10.26 9.75 16.52
C GLY A 137 11.45 8.82 16.22
N GLY A 138 11.24 7.50 16.12
CA GLY A 138 12.28 6.51 15.87
C GLY A 138 12.91 5.92 17.15
N TYR A 139 13.64 4.81 17.01
CA TYR A 139 14.23 4.06 18.14
C TYR A 139 15.22 4.84 18.99
N ARG A 140 15.67 6.01 18.53
CA ARG A 140 16.42 6.98 19.31
C ARG A 140 15.45 8.09 19.68
N TRP A 141 15.06 8.17 20.96
CA TRP A 141 14.33 9.32 21.47
C TRP A 141 15.19 10.58 21.28
N GLY A 142 14.79 11.40 20.32
CA GLY A 142 15.47 12.64 19.95
C GLY A 142 16.30 12.53 18.67
N ASP A 143 15.93 13.36 17.68
CA ASP A 143 16.91 14.01 16.79
C ASP A 143 17.74 15.01 17.63
N ASN A 144 18.46 14.50 18.65
CA ASN A 144 19.33 15.27 19.55
C ASN A 144 20.73 15.43 18.94
N GLN A 145 20.80 15.95 17.72
CA GLN A 145 22.05 16.48 17.17
C GLN A 145 22.40 17.75 17.95
N SER A 146 23.41 17.69 18.83
CA SER A 146 23.80 18.88 19.59
C SER A 146 24.31 19.96 18.64
N LYS A 147 24.05 21.24 18.93
CA LYS A 147 24.57 22.35 18.10
C LYS A 147 26.09 22.30 17.94
N ILE A 148 26.79 21.87 19.01
CA ILE A 148 28.24 21.64 19.03
C ILE A 148 28.63 20.53 18.06
N ALA A 149 27.90 19.40 18.04
CA ALA A 149 28.14 18.33 17.08
C ALA A 149 27.95 18.82 15.64
N ILE A 150 26.84 19.50 15.32
CA ILE A 150 26.61 20.04 13.96
C ILE A 150 27.72 21.04 13.57
N GLN A 151 28.11 21.95 14.46
CA GLN A 151 29.19 22.91 14.19
C GLN A 151 30.54 22.22 13.97
N TRP A 152 30.90 21.21 14.77
CA TRP A 152 32.11 20.40 14.55
C TRP A 152 32.04 19.63 13.23
N LEU A 153 30.88 19.05 12.91
CA LEU A 153 30.63 18.29 11.69
C LEU A 153 30.71 19.17 10.41
N VAL A 154 30.43 20.47 10.51
CA VAL A 154 30.58 21.49 9.45
C VAL A 154 32.01 22.06 9.39
N TRP A 155 32.66 22.25 10.54
CA TRP A 155 34.09 22.63 10.60
C TRP A 155 34.96 21.56 9.94
N MET A 156 34.72 20.28 10.25
CA MET A 156 35.34 19.12 9.61
C MET A 156 35.07 19.02 8.10
N GLU A 157 33.93 19.54 7.63
CA GLU A 157 33.57 19.60 6.20
C GLU A 157 34.53 20.54 5.45
N LYS A 158 34.83 21.70 6.06
CA LYS A 158 35.80 22.68 5.54
C LYS A 158 37.26 22.22 5.67
N GLU A 159 37.64 21.73 6.84
CA GLU A 159 39.00 21.23 7.13
C GLU A 159 39.44 20.12 6.15
N ARG A 160 38.54 19.18 5.86
CA ARG A 160 38.87 17.98 5.07
C ARG A 160 38.45 18.09 3.60
N ASN A 161 37.70 19.13 3.24
CA ASN A 161 37.12 19.34 1.90
C ASN A 161 36.30 18.14 1.38
N ILE A 162 35.46 17.56 2.26
CA ILE A 162 34.61 16.40 1.96
C ILE A 162 33.17 16.80 2.23
N ASN A 163 32.26 16.68 1.24
CA ASN A 163 30.82 16.89 1.46
C ASN A 163 30.20 15.67 2.17
N ILE A 164 29.36 15.88 3.18
CA ILE A 164 28.92 14.78 4.05
C ILE A 164 27.40 14.62 4.07
N VAL A 165 26.90 13.88 3.07
CA VAL A 165 25.51 13.45 2.89
C VAL A 165 25.21 12.14 3.65
N MET A 166 23.92 11.86 3.81
CA MET A 166 23.40 11.69 5.16
C MET A 166 21.90 11.21 4.99
N CYS A 167 21.56 9.93 5.26
CA CYS A 167 20.51 9.12 4.56
C CYS A 167 19.15 8.83 5.28
N ARG A 168 18.03 8.82 4.51
CA ARG A 168 16.69 8.24 4.80
C ARG A 168 15.99 7.87 3.48
N GLN A 169 15.26 6.74 3.39
CA GLN A 169 14.46 6.43 2.18
C GLN A 169 13.20 5.58 2.45
N ALA A 170 12.04 6.17 2.18
CA ALA A 170 10.77 5.54 1.81
C ALA A 170 9.98 6.58 0.98
N ALA A 171 9.09 6.14 0.08
CA ALA A 171 8.48 7.03 -0.91
C ALA A 171 7.41 7.99 -0.33
N ARG A 172 7.27 9.16 -0.98
CA ARG A 172 6.28 10.25 -0.77
C ARG A 172 6.47 11.20 0.43
N SER A 173 7.29 12.22 0.18
CA SER A 173 6.99 13.65 0.37
C SER A 173 6.27 14.15 1.64
N SER A 174 7.03 14.78 2.54
CA SER A 174 6.90 16.23 2.81
C SER A 174 8.15 16.73 3.55
N SER A 175 8.64 17.91 3.15
CA SER A 175 9.65 18.76 3.81
C SER A 175 10.45 18.19 5.00
N CYS A 176 11.67 17.69 4.74
CA CYS A 176 12.79 17.70 5.70
C CYS A 176 14.11 17.77 4.91
N GLN A 177 14.87 18.85 5.11
CA GLN A 177 16.22 18.99 4.57
C GLN A 177 17.20 18.10 5.37
N GLY A 178 17.74 17.07 4.73
CA GLY A 178 18.98 16.38 5.12
C GLY A 178 18.99 15.51 6.41
N GLN A 179 19.91 14.54 6.40
CA GLN A 179 20.74 14.16 7.57
C GLN A 179 20.56 12.79 8.30
N GLY A 180 21.43 11.81 7.95
CA GLY A 180 21.92 10.62 8.71
C GLY A 180 23.33 10.07 8.29
N ARG A 181 24.43 10.40 9.01
CA ARG A 181 25.88 10.30 8.63
C ARG A 181 26.53 8.92 8.82
N ARG A 182 27.69 8.67 8.18
CA ARG A 182 28.71 7.72 8.68
C ARG A 182 30.14 8.19 8.37
N VAL A 183 31.03 8.13 9.37
CA VAL A 183 32.50 8.29 9.27
C VAL A 183 33.14 7.15 10.06
N ARG A 184 34.31 6.65 9.63
CA ARG A 184 35.13 5.68 10.38
C ARG A 184 36.46 6.30 10.80
N SER A 185 36.80 6.18 12.09
CA SER A 185 38.18 5.99 12.56
C SER A 185 38.17 5.51 14.01
N ASP A 186 38.73 4.32 14.22
CA ASP A 186 39.26 3.70 15.45
C ASP A 186 38.56 3.75 16.82
N ARG A 187 38.64 2.56 17.45
CA ARG A 187 38.51 2.20 18.88
C ARG A 187 37.14 2.37 19.59
N SER A 188 36.65 1.21 20.05
CA SER A 188 35.81 0.98 21.24
C SER A 188 34.58 1.87 21.46
N GLN A 189 33.41 1.34 21.11
CA GLN A 189 32.49 0.75 22.09
C GLN A 189 31.36 0.01 21.35
N ASP A 190 30.82 -1.04 21.97
CA ASP A 190 29.85 -1.93 21.35
C ASP A 190 28.56 -1.20 20.96
N SER A 191 28.19 -1.29 19.69
CA SER A 191 26.93 -0.75 19.18
C SER A 191 26.01 -1.91 18.79
N ASP A 192 25.12 -2.31 19.69
CA ASP A 192 24.05 -3.27 19.39
C ASP A 192 23.21 -2.78 18.21
N ILE A 193 23.22 -3.56 17.12
CA ILE A 193 22.56 -3.18 15.87
C ILE A 193 21.09 -3.64 15.89
N LEU A 194 20.18 -2.71 15.61
CA LEU A 194 18.77 -3.01 15.33
C LEU A 194 18.63 -3.62 13.92
N GLY A 195 17.90 -4.73 13.81
CA GLY A 195 17.60 -5.40 12.54
C GLY A 195 16.45 -4.74 11.78
N ILE A 196 16.15 -5.27 10.59
CA ILE A 196 15.16 -4.73 9.67
C ILE A 196 14.27 -5.88 9.17
N ILE A 197 12.96 -5.80 9.45
CA ILE A 197 11.94 -6.65 8.85
C ILE A 197 11.51 -6.01 7.53
N LEU A 198 11.41 -6.83 6.49
CA LEU A 198 11.01 -6.41 5.15
C LEU A 198 9.83 -7.25 4.66
N PHE A 199 8.68 -6.59 4.45
CA PHE A 199 7.49 -7.24 3.92
C PHE A 199 7.44 -7.11 2.42
N LYS A 200 7.49 -8.24 1.72
CA LYS A 200 7.34 -8.33 0.26
C LYS A 200 5.92 -8.75 -0.08
N PHE A 201 5.07 -7.79 -0.43
CA PHE A 201 3.68 -8.08 -0.80
C PHE A 201 3.61 -8.63 -2.23
N GLY A 202 3.13 -9.87 -2.36
CA GLY A 202 2.63 -10.41 -3.62
C GLY A 202 1.17 -10.01 -3.80
N ASN A 203 0.84 -9.37 -4.92
CA ASN A 203 -0.51 -8.86 -5.17
C ASN A 203 -1.48 -10.03 -5.43
N VAL A 204 -2.30 -10.42 -4.45
CA VAL A 204 -3.33 -11.46 -4.59
C VAL A 204 -4.59 -10.85 -5.19
N ASN A 205 -4.52 -10.48 -6.47
CA ASN A 205 -5.72 -10.18 -7.24
C ASN A 205 -6.52 -11.48 -7.42
N SER A 206 -7.60 -11.61 -6.65
CA SER A 206 -8.60 -12.68 -6.83
C SER A 206 -9.38 -12.43 -8.14
N GLY A 207 -8.77 -12.82 -9.27
CA GLY A 207 -9.31 -12.58 -10.61
C GLY A 207 -8.24 -12.52 -11.71
N VAL A 208 -7.59 -13.67 -11.97
CA VAL A 208 -6.83 -14.01 -13.20
C VAL A 208 -5.59 -13.15 -13.55
N SER A 209 -4.58 -13.85 -14.10
CA SER A 209 -3.34 -13.37 -14.74
C SER A 209 -2.39 -12.45 -13.95
N SER A 210 -1.28 -13.09 -13.54
CA SER A 210 0.06 -12.54 -13.36
C SER A 210 0.33 -11.14 -13.96
N ASN A 211 0.49 -10.14 -13.09
CA ASN A 211 1.64 -9.23 -13.15
C ASN A 211 1.94 -8.62 -11.77
N ARG A 212 3.18 -8.77 -11.29
CA ARG A 212 3.58 -8.51 -9.91
C ARG A 212 4.20 -7.12 -9.74
N THR A 213 3.40 -6.10 -9.42
CA THR A 213 3.93 -4.89 -8.76
C THR A 213 4.22 -5.25 -7.30
N GLN A 214 5.49 -5.21 -6.90
CA GLN A 214 5.92 -5.56 -5.54
C GLN A 214 5.92 -4.31 -4.67
N SER A 215 5.15 -4.31 -3.60
CA SER A 215 5.27 -3.31 -2.53
C SER A 215 6.20 -3.87 -1.46
N VAL A 216 7.23 -3.11 -1.09
CA VAL A 216 8.16 -3.47 -0.02
C VAL A 216 7.95 -2.51 1.16
N LEU A 217 7.44 -3.03 2.28
CA LEU A 217 7.25 -2.24 3.51
C LEU A 217 8.40 -2.53 4.49
N PHE A 218 9.10 -1.46 4.89
CA PHE A 218 10.26 -1.49 5.78
C PHE A 218 9.81 -1.28 7.23
N VAL A 219 10.14 -2.21 8.14
CA VAL A 219 9.91 -2.05 9.59
C VAL A 219 11.13 -2.53 10.38
N CYS A 220 11.89 -1.62 10.97
CA CYS A 220 13.00 -1.99 11.87
C CYS A 220 12.50 -2.81 13.08
N ALA A 221 13.25 -3.84 13.48
CA ALA A 221 13.02 -4.62 14.69
C ALA A 221 14.33 -5.04 15.38
N LYS A 222 14.33 -5.08 16.71
CA LYS A 222 15.53 -5.45 17.49
C LYS A 222 15.82 -6.95 17.30
N PRO A 223 17.05 -7.38 16.97
CA PRO A 223 17.35 -8.80 16.80
C PRO A 223 17.35 -9.52 18.15
N SER A 224 17.08 -10.82 18.13
CA SER A 224 17.35 -11.70 19.28
C SER A 224 18.86 -11.93 19.43
N SER A 225 19.32 -12.20 20.64
CA SER A 225 20.75 -12.33 21.00
C SER A 225 21.52 -13.38 20.18
N ALA A 226 20.84 -14.40 19.64
CA ALA A 226 21.45 -15.42 18.78
C ALA A 226 22.02 -14.86 17.46
N SER A 227 21.45 -13.76 16.93
CA SER A 227 21.81 -13.21 15.63
C SER A 227 23.07 -12.31 15.63
N GLN A 228 23.47 -11.81 16.81
CA GLN A 228 24.62 -10.91 16.93
C GLN A 228 25.95 -11.61 16.59
N HIS A 229 26.10 -12.88 16.98
CA HIS A 229 27.29 -13.69 16.66
C HIS A 229 27.45 -13.98 15.16
N SER A 230 26.36 -14.02 14.39
CA SER A 230 26.41 -14.26 12.93
C SER A 230 27.01 -13.06 12.19
N ALA A 231 26.51 -11.85 12.49
CA ALA A 231 26.86 -10.62 11.77
C ALA A 231 28.35 -10.23 11.84
N GLU A 232 29.04 -10.55 12.93
CA GLU A 232 30.50 -10.33 13.01
C GLU A 232 31.31 -11.31 12.18
N SER A 233 30.84 -12.55 12.04
CA SER A 233 31.52 -13.59 11.26
C SER A 233 31.49 -13.26 9.75
N GLU A 234 30.34 -12.80 9.23
CA GLU A 234 30.19 -12.40 7.83
C GLU A 234 31.02 -11.14 7.50
N ARG A 235 31.08 -10.17 8.42
CA ARG A 235 31.86 -8.93 8.24
C ARG A 235 33.36 -9.17 8.03
N ARG A 236 33.94 -10.22 8.61
CA ARG A 236 35.36 -10.56 8.39
C ARG A 236 35.63 -11.20 7.02
N LEU A 237 34.64 -11.86 6.43
CA LEU A 237 34.80 -12.68 5.21
C LEU A 237 34.75 -11.89 3.89
N LEU A 238 34.27 -10.65 3.89
CA LEU A 238 34.10 -9.83 2.69
C LEU A 238 35.39 -9.17 2.14
N ARG A 239 36.56 -9.35 2.78
CA ARG A 239 37.82 -8.64 2.41
C ARG A 239 38.58 -9.17 1.17
N ARG A 240 38.06 -10.13 0.40
CA ARG A 240 38.74 -10.69 -0.81
C ARG A 240 37.89 -10.47 -2.07
N SER A 241 38.41 -9.69 -3.02
CA SER A 241 37.61 -8.98 -4.05
C SER A 241 36.94 -9.87 -5.11
N HIS A 242 37.54 -11.00 -5.51
CA HIS A 242 37.06 -11.76 -6.69
C HIS A 242 35.89 -12.72 -6.45
N ARG A 243 35.37 -12.87 -5.22
CA ARG A 243 34.21 -13.75 -4.90
C ARG A 243 32.99 -13.01 -4.32
N GLN A 244 33.00 -11.67 -4.33
CA GLN A 244 31.94 -10.87 -3.69
C GLN A 244 30.61 -10.93 -4.44
N HIS A 245 30.63 -10.77 -5.77
CA HIS A 245 29.41 -10.71 -6.61
C HIS A 245 28.57 -12.00 -6.50
N LEU A 246 29.22 -13.17 -6.57
CA LEU A 246 28.56 -14.48 -6.47
C LEU A 246 27.89 -14.72 -5.11
N ARG A 247 28.42 -14.14 -4.03
CA ARG A 247 27.82 -14.26 -2.69
C ARG A 247 26.61 -13.36 -2.52
N ILE A 248 26.63 -12.13 -3.06
CA ILE A 248 25.47 -11.23 -3.02
C ILE A 248 24.25 -11.86 -3.70
N LEU A 249 24.44 -12.56 -4.82
CA LEU A 249 23.37 -13.29 -5.52
C LEU A 249 22.70 -14.38 -4.65
N GLN A 250 23.37 -14.86 -3.59
CA GLN A 250 22.84 -15.84 -2.65
C GLN A 250 22.19 -15.22 -1.40
N MET A 251 22.36 -13.91 -1.19
CA MET A 251 21.84 -13.22 0.00
C MET A 251 20.40 -12.72 -0.19
N GLN A 252 19.70 -12.58 0.94
CA GLN A 252 18.46 -11.82 1.06
C GLN A 252 18.77 -10.58 1.88
N GLY A 253 18.46 -9.41 1.34
CA GLY A 253 19.07 -8.19 1.85
C GLY A 253 18.77 -6.93 1.03
N TRP A 254 19.41 -5.86 1.44
CA TRP A 254 19.60 -4.63 0.65
C TRP A 254 21.05 -4.16 0.79
N GLY A 255 21.56 -3.36 -0.14
CA GLY A 255 22.95 -2.93 -0.09
C GLY A 255 23.24 -1.65 -0.88
N GLU A 256 24.23 -0.91 -0.39
CA GLU A 256 24.84 0.20 -1.10
C GLU A 256 25.86 -0.39 -2.10
N ASN A 257 25.61 -0.20 -3.39
CA ASN A 257 26.41 -0.78 -4.46
C ASN A 257 26.73 0.28 -5.51
N GLN A 258 27.86 0.11 -6.19
CA GLN A 258 28.16 0.81 -7.44
C GLN A 258 27.91 -0.15 -8.61
N ILE A 259 26.95 0.17 -9.47
CA ILE A 259 26.52 -0.68 -10.58
C ILE A 259 26.54 0.14 -11.88
N LEU A 260 27.18 -0.41 -12.89
CA LEU A 260 27.23 0.11 -14.25
C LEU A 260 26.02 -0.42 -15.06
N PRO A 261 25.16 0.46 -15.59
CA PRO A 261 24.10 0.03 -16.50
C PRO A 261 24.65 -0.40 -17.88
N PRO A 262 23.92 -1.25 -18.62
CA PRO A 262 24.17 -1.46 -20.06
C PRO A 262 23.89 -0.18 -20.86
N GLN A 263 24.41 -0.08 -22.09
CA GLN A 263 24.17 1.09 -22.95
C GLN A 263 22.83 1.05 -23.71
N HIS A 264 22.30 -0.14 -23.98
CA HIS A 264 21.19 -0.35 -24.92
C HIS A 264 20.05 -1.16 -24.28
N LEU A 265 19.53 -0.68 -23.14
CA LEU A 265 18.40 -1.29 -22.45
C LEU A 265 17.18 -0.37 -22.52
N TYR A 266 16.09 -0.86 -23.12
CA TYR A 266 14.88 -0.06 -23.38
C TYR A 266 14.16 0.40 -22.10
N HIS A 267 14.19 -0.41 -21.04
CA HIS A 267 13.62 -0.09 -19.74
C HIS A 267 14.69 -0.21 -18.64
N PRO A 268 15.25 0.91 -18.15
CA PRO A 268 16.19 0.88 -17.03
C PRO A 268 15.50 0.36 -15.77
N ILE A 269 16.21 -0.44 -14.97
CA ILE A 269 15.65 -1.25 -13.89
C ILE A 269 15.94 -0.63 -12.53
N LEU A 270 17.19 -0.18 -12.33
CA LEU A 270 17.61 0.40 -11.07
C LEU A 270 17.15 1.86 -11.00
N PRO A 271 16.34 2.25 -10.00
CA PRO A 271 16.05 3.64 -9.75
C PRO A 271 17.27 4.34 -9.11
N ALA A 272 17.45 5.62 -9.39
CA ALA A 272 18.40 6.48 -8.71
C ALA A 272 17.75 7.85 -8.40
N LYS A 273 18.14 8.50 -7.31
CA LYS A 273 17.55 9.78 -6.92
C LYS A 273 18.38 10.95 -7.43
N MET A 274 17.87 11.65 -8.44
CA MET A 274 18.55 12.76 -9.12
C MET A 274 17.62 13.95 -9.23
N ASN A 275 18.13 15.18 -9.03
CA ASN A 275 17.36 16.42 -9.18
C ASN A 275 16.01 16.40 -8.42
N ASN A 276 16.02 15.88 -7.18
CA ASN A 276 14.86 15.66 -6.31
C ASN A 276 13.76 14.73 -6.86
N LYS A 277 14.02 13.98 -7.93
CA LYS A 277 13.10 13.00 -8.54
C LYS A 277 13.69 11.59 -8.48
N LEU A 278 12.81 10.59 -8.50
CA LEU A 278 13.19 9.20 -8.72
C LEU A 278 13.30 8.98 -10.23
N MET A 279 14.48 8.65 -10.72
CA MET A 279 14.79 8.55 -12.15
C MET A 279 15.29 7.14 -12.48
N PHE A 280 14.90 6.61 -13.63
CA PHE A 280 15.38 5.34 -14.17
C PHE A 280 16.27 5.65 -15.37
N VAL A 281 17.60 5.49 -15.22
CA VAL A 281 18.60 5.96 -16.21
C VAL A 281 19.73 4.96 -16.42
N LEU A 282 20.36 5.00 -17.60
CA LEU A 282 21.52 4.18 -17.96
C LEU A 282 22.88 4.90 -17.81
N CYS A 283 22.85 6.14 -17.33
CA CYS A 283 24.02 6.96 -17.09
C CYS A 283 23.69 7.97 -15.98
N ARG A 284 24.45 7.94 -14.88
CA ARG A 284 24.36 8.89 -13.77
C ARG A 284 24.44 10.33 -14.26
N THR A 285 25.52 10.67 -14.96
CA THR A 285 25.78 12.04 -15.44
C THR A 285 24.75 12.55 -16.45
N CYS A 286 24.16 11.69 -17.30
CA CYS A 286 23.05 12.10 -18.19
C CYS A 286 21.77 12.41 -17.40
N GLY A 287 21.45 11.61 -16.36
CA GLY A 287 20.29 11.86 -15.51
C GLY A 287 20.42 13.14 -14.68
N GLU A 288 21.61 13.39 -14.13
CA GLU A 288 21.96 14.63 -13.42
C GLU A 288 21.88 15.86 -14.34
N LYS A 289 22.45 15.80 -15.54
CA LYS A 289 22.44 16.91 -16.51
C LYS A 289 21.16 17.01 -17.36
N MET A 290 20.19 16.11 -17.16
CA MET A 290 18.97 15.98 -18.00
C MET A 290 19.27 15.90 -19.51
N ASN A 291 20.35 15.21 -19.89
CA ASN A 291 20.76 15.06 -21.28
C ASN A 291 19.79 14.15 -22.05
N GLN A 292 19.21 14.68 -23.13
CA GLN A 292 18.31 13.96 -24.04
C GLN A 292 19.02 13.40 -25.29
N GLY A 293 20.28 13.80 -25.52
CA GLY A 293 21.09 13.35 -26.66
C GLY A 293 21.83 12.03 -26.43
N LYS A 294 22.68 11.65 -27.39
CA LYS A 294 23.55 10.48 -27.25
C LYS A 294 24.48 10.63 -26.03
N CYS A 295 24.74 9.51 -25.34
CA CYS A 295 25.63 9.46 -24.19
C CYS A 295 27.06 9.19 -24.66
N HIS A 296 28.00 10.04 -24.25
CA HIS A 296 29.45 9.89 -24.51
C HIS A 296 30.29 9.77 -23.22
N HIS A 297 29.63 9.64 -22.07
CA HIS A 297 30.24 9.53 -20.74
C HIS A 297 30.93 8.16 -20.51
N THR A 298 31.98 8.12 -19.69
CA THR A 298 32.77 6.90 -19.39
C THR A 298 32.02 5.87 -18.53
N GLU A 299 32.57 4.68 -18.29
CA GLU A 299 31.93 3.70 -17.37
C GLU A 299 31.77 4.27 -15.95
N GLU A 300 32.76 5.01 -15.46
CA GLU A 300 32.77 5.64 -14.12
C GLU A 300 31.72 6.75 -14.00
N GLU A 301 31.59 7.59 -15.04
CA GLU A 301 30.57 8.64 -15.12
C GLU A 301 29.15 8.08 -15.30
N ARG A 302 29.02 6.90 -15.91
CA ARG A 302 27.73 6.24 -16.13
C ARG A 302 27.26 5.47 -14.90
N ALA A 303 28.18 4.93 -14.10
CA ALA A 303 27.89 4.09 -12.94
C ALA A 303 27.00 4.80 -11.91
N LEU A 304 25.96 4.08 -11.48
CA LEU A 304 25.06 4.49 -10.40
C LEU A 304 25.66 4.01 -9.07
N THR A 305 25.62 4.84 -8.03
CA THR A 305 25.99 4.44 -6.66
C THR A 305 24.84 4.80 -5.73
N GLU A 306 24.06 3.80 -5.36
CA GLU A 306 22.80 3.97 -4.60
C GLU A 306 22.54 2.73 -3.74
N THR A 307 21.49 2.81 -2.94
CA THR A 307 20.97 1.71 -2.13
C THR A 307 19.84 0.98 -2.86
N TRP A 308 19.96 -0.34 -3.04
CA TRP A 308 18.93 -1.17 -3.68
C TRP A 308 18.64 -2.45 -2.90
N VAL A 309 17.44 -3.01 -3.08
CA VAL A 309 17.12 -4.35 -2.58
C VAL A 309 17.88 -5.37 -3.43
N ILE A 310 18.43 -6.42 -2.81
CA ILE A 310 19.27 -7.40 -3.52
C ILE A 310 18.49 -8.14 -4.64
N ASP A 311 17.17 -8.23 -4.56
CA ASP A 311 16.33 -8.75 -5.63
C ASP A 311 16.24 -7.82 -6.86
N GLU A 312 16.28 -6.50 -6.68
CA GLU A 312 16.41 -5.54 -7.79
C GLU A 312 17.80 -5.64 -8.43
N VAL A 313 18.84 -5.81 -7.61
CA VAL A 313 20.22 -6.01 -8.06
C VAL A 313 20.37 -7.32 -8.85
N LYS A 314 19.81 -8.44 -8.36
CA LYS A 314 19.75 -9.72 -9.10
C LYS A 314 19.10 -9.51 -10.47
N LYS A 315 17.95 -8.83 -10.52
CA LYS A 315 17.24 -8.60 -11.79
C LYS A 315 17.99 -7.64 -12.73
N ALA A 316 18.70 -6.65 -12.19
CA ALA A 316 19.56 -5.79 -12.99
C ALA A 316 20.72 -6.57 -13.61
N LEU A 317 21.38 -7.46 -12.84
CA LEU A 317 22.48 -8.29 -13.33
C LEU A 317 22.05 -9.26 -14.44
N GLU A 318 20.87 -9.90 -14.32
CA GLU A 318 20.26 -10.69 -15.41
C GLU A 318 20.09 -9.89 -16.71
N MET A 319 19.88 -8.58 -16.60
CA MET A 319 19.54 -7.67 -17.69
C MET A 319 20.75 -6.86 -18.17
N GLY A 320 21.96 -7.37 -17.92
CA GLY A 320 23.22 -6.83 -18.47
C GLY A 320 23.87 -5.69 -17.68
N TYR A 321 23.41 -5.39 -16.46
CA TYR A 321 24.14 -4.50 -15.57
C TYR A 321 25.41 -5.19 -15.04
N ARG A 322 26.46 -4.41 -14.75
CA ARG A 322 27.73 -4.90 -14.18
C ARG A 322 27.93 -4.31 -12.79
N MET A 323 28.05 -5.14 -11.77
CA MET A 323 28.41 -4.69 -10.42
C MET A 323 29.89 -4.32 -10.37
N LEU A 324 30.20 -3.05 -10.12
CA LEU A 324 31.57 -2.56 -10.02
C LEU A 324 32.11 -2.67 -8.60
N LYS A 325 31.30 -2.28 -7.60
CA LYS A 325 31.74 -2.21 -6.20
C LYS A 325 30.58 -2.48 -5.25
N VAL A 326 30.91 -3.06 -4.10
CA VAL A 326 30.00 -3.29 -2.97
C VAL A 326 30.50 -2.44 -1.81
N HIS A 327 29.65 -1.59 -1.25
CA HIS A 327 30.02 -0.69 -0.15
C HIS A 327 29.57 -1.29 1.20
N GLU A 328 28.30 -1.65 1.30
CA GLU A 328 27.71 -2.33 2.46
C GLU A 328 26.55 -3.23 2.01
N VAL A 329 26.38 -4.38 2.68
CA VAL A 329 25.24 -5.28 2.48
C VAL A 329 24.62 -5.55 3.84
N TRP A 330 23.29 -5.40 3.91
CA TRP A 330 22.46 -5.70 5.06
C TRP A 330 21.65 -6.95 4.74
N SER A 331 22.00 -8.08 5.34
CA SER A 331 21.20 -9.29 5.30
C SER A 331 20.01 -9.20 6.29
N TYR A 332 18.92 -9.88 5.96
CA TYR A 332 17.80 -10.09 6.88
C TYR A 332 17.25 -11.51 6.72
N GLU A 333 16.75 -12.06 7.82
CA GLU A 333 16.00 -13.32 7.80
C GLU A 333 14.62 -13.10 7.16
N ILE A 334 14.14 -14.08 6.40
CA ILE A 334 12.81 -14.06 5.80
C ILE A 334 11.93 -15.08 6.53
N ASP A 335 10.89 -14.59 7.20
CA ASP A 335 9.72 -15.40 7.53
C ASP A 335 8.80 -15.48 6.32
N GLN A 336 8.54 -16.69 5.83
CA GLN A 336 7.65 -16.97 4.72
C GLN A 336 6.73 -18.14 5.08
N PHE A 337 5.45 -18.03 4.72
CA PHE A 337 4.51 -19.13 4.88
C PHE A 337 4.97 -20.37 4.10
N ASN A 338 5.16 -21.47 4.81
CA ASN A 338 5.54 -22.76 4.26
C ASN A 338 4.30 -23.65 4.14
N LYS A 339 3.84 -23.86 2.89
CA LYS A 339 2.65 -24.68 2.58
C LYS A 339 2.71 -26.12 3.11
N ALA A 340 3.90 -26.73 3.13
CA ALA A 340 4.04 -28.14 3.56
C ALA A 340 3.91 -28.30 5.09
N THR A 341 4.38 -27.32 5.86
CA THR A 341 4.30 -27.34 7.34
C THR A 341 3.13 -26.55 7.90
N LYS A 342 2.42 -25.79 7.06
CA LYS A 342 1.37 -24.80 7.39
C LYS A 342 1.79 -23.82 8.49
N LYS A 343 3.06 -23.41 8.49
CA LYS A 343 3.68 -22.52 9.49
C LYS A 343 4.43 -21.36 8.83
N GLY A 344 4.69 -20.32 9.61
CA GLY A 344 5.33 -19.08 9.17
C GLY A 344 4.38 -18.11 8.48
N GLY A 345 4.91 -16.95 8.09
CA GLY A 345 4.17 -15.88 7.44
C GLY A 345 3.33 -15.07 8.44
N LEU A 346 3.87 -13.92 8.83
CA LEU A 346 3.28 -12.95 9.74
C LEU A 346 1.80 -12.55 9.48
N PHE A 347 1.33 -12.61 8.23
CA PHE A 347 -0.04 -12.23 7.83
C PHE A 347 -0.95 -13.42 7.54
N THR A 348 -0.45 -14.66 7.57
CA THR A 348 -1.18 -15.87 7.16
C THR A 348 -2.51 -16.02 7.89
N SER A 349 -2.52 -15.84 9.22
CA SER A 349 -3.74 -15.98 10.04
C SER A 349 -4.83 -14.98 9.66
N MET A 350 -4.47 -13.72 9.39
CA MET A 350 -5.41 -12.69 8.93
C MET A 350 -5.92 -12.99 7.52
N MET A 351 -5.01 -13.31 6.60
CA MET A 351 -5.35 -13.61 5.21
C MET A 351 -6.29 -14.80 5.13
N ASN A 352 -5.97 -15.91 5.79
CA ASN A 352 -6.81 -17.11 5.80
C ASN A 352 -8.20 -16.83 6.38
N ARG A 353 -8.29 -16.08 7.50
CA ARG A 353 -9.58 -15.71 8.10
C ARG A 353 -10.44 -14.86 7.16
N PHE A 354 -9.90 -13.79 6.58
CA PHE A 354 -10.71 -12.90 5.73
C PHE A 354 -10.92 -13.44 4.31
N VAL A 355 -10.07 -14.34 3.80
CA VAL A 355 -10.34 -15.12 2.58
C VAL A 355 -11.52 -16.06 2.83
N ALA A 356 -11.54 -16.80 3.94
CA ALA A 356 -12.67 -17.65 4.32
C ALA A 356 -13.97 -16.85 4.43
N VAL A 357 -13.98 -15.75 5.22
CA VAL A 357 -15.16 -14.88 5.38
C VAL A 357 -15.62 -14.29 4.05
N LYS A 358 -14.70 -13.79 3.22
CA LYS A 358 -15.01 -13.24 1.88
C LYS A 358 -15.63 -14.29 0.95
N GLN A 359 -15.19 -15.55 1.04
CA GLN A 359 -15.68 -16.62 0.19
C GLN A 359 -17.02 -17.15 0.70
N GLN A 360 -17.14 -17.47 1.98
CA GLN A 360 -18.37 -17.87 2.66
C GLN A 360 -19.51 -16.86 2.41
N ALA A 361 -19.22 -15.57 2.58
CA ALA A 361 -20.18 -14.49 2.32
C ALA A 361 -20.55 -14.28 0.84
N SER A 362 -19.99 -15.07 -0.10
CA SER A 362 -20.38 -15.08 -1.51
C SER A 362 -21.54 -16.04 -1.81
N GLY A 363 -21.94 -16.87 -0.83
CA GLY A 363 -22.88 -17.97 -1.07
C GLY A 363 -22.29 -19.10 -1.92
N TRP A 364 -23.15 -20.07 -2.23
CA TRP A 364 -22.79 -21.25 -3.02
C TRP A 364 -22.71 -20.92 -4.52
N PRO A 365 -21.76 -21.50 -5.28
CA PRO A 365 -21.77 -21.44 -6.73
C PRO A 365 -23.06 -22.04 -7.32
N GLN A 366 -23.52 -21.53 -8.45
CA GLN A 366 -24.76 -21.99 -9.12
C GLN A 366 -24.78 -23.49 -9.52
N TYR A 367 -23.59 -24.10 -9.58
CA TYR A 367 -23.39 -25.52 -9.89
C TYR A 367 -23.37 -26.42 -8.63
N CYS A 368 -23.36 -25.87 -7.41
CA CYS A 368 -23.39 -26.64 -6.16
C CYS A 368 -24.84 -26.80 -5.68
N ARG A 369 -25.55 -27.80 -6.20
CA ARG A 369 -26.95 -28.07 -5.89
C ARG A 369 -27.11 -29.18 -4.85
N THR A 370 -26.32 -30.26 -4.97
CA THR A 370 -26.31 -31.36 -4.00
C THR A 370 -25.25 -31.15 -2.92
N ASP A 371 -25.36 -31.86 -1.80
CA ASP A 371 -24.41 -31.73 -0.70
C ASP A 371 -23.04 -32.36 -1.05
N GLU A 372 -22.98 -33.32 -1.97
CA GLU A 372 -21.74 -33.83 -2.55
C GLU A 372 -21.00 -32.78 -3.39
N GLU A 373 -21.73 -32.01 -4.22
CA GLU A 373 -21.14 -30.91 -5.01
C GLU A 373 -20.66 -29.76 -4.10
N LYS A 374 -21.37 -29.50 -3.01
CA LYS A 374 -20.98 -28.53 -1.97
C LYS A 374 -19.73 -28.97 -1.22
N ASN A 375 -19.65 -30.23 -0.79
CA ASN A 375 -18.46 -30.77 -0.11
C ASN A 375 -17.25 -30.77 -1.04
N ARG A 376 -17.40 -31.21 -2.30
CA ARG A 376 -16.34 -31.13 -3.31
C ARG A 376 -15.84 -29.70 -3.51
N TYR A 377 -16.72 -28.71 -3.55
CA TYR A 377 -16.33 -27.30 -3.63
C TYR A 377 -15.47 -26.84 -2.43
N ILE A 378 -15.79 -27.28 -1.20
CA ILE A 378 -14.97 -26.98 -0.01
C ILE A 378 -13.59 -27.65 -0.13
N GLU A 379 -13.53 -28.90 -0.60
CA GLU A 379 -12.29 -29.65 -0.81
C GLU A 379 -11.39 -28.99 -1.87
N GLU A 380 -11.95 -28.66 -3.05
CA GLU A 380 -11.26 -27.93 -4.13
C GLU A 380 -10.74 -26.56 -3.67
N PHE A 381 -11.51 -25.85 -2.84
CA PHE A 381 -11.09 -24.56 -2.29
C PHE A 381 -9.96 -24.72 -1.26
N LEU A 382 -10.03 -25.75 -0.41
CA LEU A 382 -8.97 -26.09 0.54
C LEU A 382 -7.68 -26.49 -0.17
N GLU A 383 -7.75 -27.30 -1.23
CA GLU A 383 -6.58 -27.70 -2.02
C GLU A 383 -5.92 -26.49 -2.71
N ARG A 384 -6.73 -25.60 -3.31
CA ARG A 384 -6.20 -24.45 -4.06
C ARG A 384 -5.65 -23.32 -3.16
N GLU A 385 -6.40 -22.95 -2.13
CA GLU A 385 -6.12 -21.75 -1.31
C GLU A 385 -5.47 -22.07 0.04
N ASP A 386 -5.44 -23.33 0.48
CA ASP A 386 -5.05 -23.78 1.84
C ASP A 386 -5.90 -23.14 2.97
N VAL A 387 -7.17 -22.85 2.65
CA VAL A 387 -8.14 -22.23 3.56
C VAL A 387 -9.38 -23.13 3.64
N LYS A 388 -9.68 -23.65 4.83
CA LYS A 388 -10.92 -24.41 5.07
C LYS A 388 -12.11 -23.45 5.12
N LEU A 389 -13.19 -23.78 4.40
CA LEU A 389 -14.50 -23.13 4.52
C LEU A 389 -15.41 -23.98 5.41
N GLU A 390 -16.29 -23.33 6.17
CA GLU A 390 -17.31 -24.03 6.97
C GLU A 390 -18.65 -24.08 6.21
N PHE A 391 -19.16 -25.29 5.99
CA PHE A 391 -20.35 -25.57 5.15
C PHE A 391 -21.57 -24.72 5.54
N ALA A 392 -21.89 -24.65 6.83
CA ALA A 392 -23.05 -23.91 7.36
C ALA A 392 -22.90 -22.37 7.24
N GLU A 393 -21.69 -21.87 7.04
CA GLU A 393 -21.42 -20.43 6.95
C GLU A 393 -21.38 -19.90 5.51
N ILE A 394 -21.43 -20.79 4.51
CA ILE A 394 -21.50 -20.40 3.09
C ILE A 394 -22.93 -19.93 2.78
N VAL A 395 -23.15 -18.64 3.00
CA VAL A 395 -24.42 -17.94 2.85
C VAL A 395 -24.14 -16.60 2.18
N GLU A 396 -24.95 -16.22 1.19
CA GLU A 396 -24.81 -14.91 0.53
C GLU A 396 -25.02 -13.78 1.53
N LYS A 397 -23.94 -13.02 1.80
CA LYS A 397 -23.90 -11.87 2.71
C LYS A 397 -23.12 -10.73 2.03
N PRO A 398 -23.68 -10.06 0.99
CA PRO A 398 -22.97 -9.09 0.15
C PRO A 398 -22.22 -7.98 0.89
N VAL A 399 -22.78 -7.45 1.98
CA VAL A 399 -22.10 -6.45 2.82
C VAL A 399 -20.83 -7.03 3.47
N LEU A 400 -20.95 -8.19 4.13
CA LEU A 400 -19.83 -8.86 4.81
C LEU A 400 -18.74 -9.29 3.83
N ARG A 401 -19.12 -9.74 2.64
CA ARG A 401 -18.19 -10.02 1.53
C ARG A 401 -17.42 -8.78 1.13
N SER A 402 -18.11 -7.64 0.99
CA SER A 402 -17.51 -6.36 0.65
C SER A 402 -16.55 -5.88 1.74
N LEU A 403 -16.91 -6.10 3.01
CA LEU A 403 -16.08 -5.80 4.17
C LEU A 403 -14.79 -6.63 4.21
N ALA A 404 -14.90 -7.95 4.07
CA ALA A 404 -13.74 -8.84 4.08
C ALA A 404 -12.79 -8.55 2.90
N LYS A 405 -13.33 -8.22 1.72
CA LYS A 405 -12.53 -7.71 0.58
C LYS A 405 -11.85 -6.38 0.91
N LEU A 406 -12.53 -5.46 1.59
CA LEU A 406 -11.98 -4.17 1.99
C LEU A 406 -10.80 -4.35 2.96
N ILE A 407 -10.92 -5.25 3.95
CA ILE A 407 -9.86 -5.57 4.92
C ILE A 407 -8.64 -6.20 4.23
N LEU A 408 -8.85 -7.19 3.35
CA LEU A 408 -7.76 -7.81 2.59
C LEU A 408 -6.99 -6.83 1.69
N ASN A 409 -7.69 -5.81 1.16
CA ASN A 409 -7.12 -4.86 0.21
C ASN A 409 -6.51 -3.59 0.85
N SER A 410 -6.87 -3.27 2.10
CA SER A 410 -6.57 -1.97 2.72
C SER A 410 -5.66 -2.04 3.95
N PHE A 411 -5.23 -3.24 4.36
CA PHE A 411 -4.31 -3.44 5.48
C PHE A 411 -2.90 -2.89 5.22
#